data_AF-A0A972Q8F9-F1
#
_entry.id   AF-A0A972Q8F9-F1
#
_cell.length_a   1.000
_cell.length_b   1.000
_cell.length_c   1.000
_cell.angle_alpha   90.00
_cell.angle_beta   90.00
_cell.angle_gamma   90.00
#
_symmetry.space_group_name_H-M   'P 1'
#
loop_
_entity.id
_entity.type
_entity.pdbx_description
1 polymer ?
#
loop_
_entity_poly.entity_id
_entity_poly.type
_entity_poly.pdbx_seq_one_letter_code
_entity_poly.pdbx_strand_id
1 'polypeptide(L)'
;MPDQSVHMFITSPPYFGMRDYKVPPCVWGGDLDCDHVWGPEIPAMYVSNWDSLIWNDGRPADASMGWKNKVKNSKQATCGAFCQKCNAWKGSLGQEPEIILYVKHSLMLYTELHRVLRNDGTFWLNIGDSYAGARSAGNMVFGNPAMARPCREKTKIPAKRIPAGLQSGDMCFIPHRTALALQGFTVISGDELWQLADWLKHASQMKNWAAVEWVESLLRGWAFTSQAVSTAGWRVRATIVWNKSNPLPESAASRPTRDFEFVFLLAKSNKPQFWTHSEDIKGTRQKPKPDYHWIHRETGEIVCEQPAGDPQQIKKEWKRFNCWNGHEYYFDMYAIKEPQKEVSLKRAFSNNHLEIRKDQGQNTYALSSQAQAETLAKLRHAIKTGGDTRRNKRSTWIVPTHSYKEAHFATFPVELITPMILAGTPFNVCSKCGAPWARVTKKEYEYLGPEEHEHDNTFPPQVHLGWYPTCDCDAKPSRAIVGDPFMGAGTVAVTATMLGRDYTGGEIGENYIAMTNRRLTGITLPLPIEKQ
;
A
#
# COMPACT_ATOMS: atom_id res chain seq x y z
N MET A 1 19.74 -3.38 8.75
CA MET A 1 19.95 -3.47 7.28
C MET A 1 20.50 -2.13 6.77
N PRO A 2 21.46 -2.13 5.82
CA PRO A 2 22.00 -0.91 5.23
C PRO A 2 20.92 -0.10 4.48
N ASP A 3 21.14 1.20 4.37
CA ASP A 3 20.28 2.10 3.60
C ASP A 3 20.23 1.68 2.13
N GLN A 4 19.06 1.81 1.50
CA GLN A 4 18.86 1.53 0.08
C GLN A 4 19.42 0.18 -0.40
N SER A 5 19.28 -0.87 0.40
CA SER A 5 19.78 -2.22 0.11
C SER A 5 18.71 -3.16 -0.46
N VAL A 6 17.42 -2.85 -0.31
CA VAL A 6 16.31 -3.71 -0.74
C VAL A 6 15.58 -3.10 -1.94
N HIS A 7 15.24 -3.94 -2.93
CA HIS A 7 14.63 -3.49 -4.19
C HIS A 7 13.10 -3.37 -4.08
N MET A 8 12.49 -4.22 -3.26
CA MET A 8 11.05 -4.23 -3.07
C MET A 8 10.72 -4.74 -1.67
N PHE A 9 9.73 -4.13 -1.02
CA PHE A 9 9.08 -4.74 0.15
C PHE A 9 7.69 -5.26 -0.21
N ILE A 10 7.31 -6.40 0.35
CA ILE A 10 5.95 -6.92 0.35
C ILE A 10 5.67 -7.38 1.77
N THR A 11 4.57 -6.95 2.37
CA THR A 11 4.26 -7.41 3.73
C THR A 11 2.79 -7.38 4.07
N SER A 12 2.44 -8.14 5.10
CA SER A 12 1.14 -8.09 5.76
C SER A 12 1.35 -8.07 7.29
N PRO A 13 1.22 -6.92 7.95
CA PRO A 13 1.46 -6.81 9.39
C PRO A 13 0.37 -7.53 10.18
N PRO A 14 0.63 -7.83 11.47
CA PRO A 14 -0.41 -8.16 12.44
C PRO A 14 -1.58 -7.18 12.40
N TYR A 15 -2.79 -7.69 12.13
CA TYR A 15 -3.98 -6.83 12.06
C TYR A 15 -4.43 -6.37 13.44
N PHE A 16 -4.82 -5.10 13.51
CA PHE A 16 -5.24 -4.44 14.75
C PHE A 16 -6.30 -5.26 15.48
N GLY A 17 -5.90 -5.83 16.61
CA GLY A 17 -6.81 -6.38 17.57
C GLY A 17 -7.46 -7.70 17.16
N MET A 18 -6.93 -8.42 16.18
CA MET A 18 -7.52 -9.70 15.77
C MET A 18 -6.83 -10.91 16.39
N ARG A 19 -5.51 -10.88 16.58
CA ARG A 19 -4.73 -12.05 17.02
C ARG A 19 -3.58 -11.69 17.96
N ASP A 20 -3.41 -12.49 18.99
CA ASP A 20 -2.21 -12.52 19.83
C ASP A 20 -1.34 -13.69 19.37
N TYR A 21 -0.15 -13.37 18.85
CA TYR A 21 0.81 -14.34 18.32
C TYR A 21 1.63 -15.04 19.43
N LYS A 22 1.36 -14.75 20.71
CA LYS A 22 2.06 -15.34 21.87
C LYS A 22 3.57 -15.13 21.84
N VAL A 23 3.97 -14.03 21.24
CA VAL A 23 5.36 -13.57 21.15
C VAL A 23 5.67 -12.67 22.35
N PRO A 24 6.92 -12.64 22.84
CA PRO A 24 7.32 -11.71 23.89
C PRO A 24 7.00 -10.25 23.51
N PRO A 25 6.54 -9.41 24.45
CA PRO A 25 6.21 -8.02 24.17
C PRO A 25 7.49 -7.21 23.87
N CYS A 26 7.42 -6.36 22.85
CA CYS A 26 8.50 -5.42 22.49
C CYS A 26 8.22 -4.03 23.05
N VAL A 27 9.26 -3.21 23.15
CA VAL A 27 9.11 -1.79 23.52
C VAL A 27 8.98 -0.95 22.26
N TRP A 28 8.00 -0.06 22.24
CA TRP A 28 7.65 0.81 21.13
C TRP A 28 7.62 2.27 21.57
N GLY A 29 8.30 3.12 20.81
CA GLY A 29 8.37 4.56 21.07
C GLY A 29 9.11 4.92 22.36
N GLY A 30 8.93 6.16 22.81
CA GLY A 30 9.64 6.73 23.95
C GLY A 30 11.12 7.01 23.65
N ASP A 31 11.87 7.26 24.71
CA ASP A 31 13.30 7.57 24.66
C ASP A 31 14.13 6.27 24.68
N LEU A 32 15.09 6.16 23.76
CA LEU A 32 15.99 5.02 23.59
C LEU A 32 16.97 4.87 24.76
N ASP A 33 17.33 5.98 25.40
CA ASP A 33 18.26 6.00 26.54
C ASP A 33 17.52 5.83 27.89
N CYS A 34 16.21 5.57 27.85
CA CYS A 34 15.43 5.36 29.05
C CYS A 34 15.61 3.94 29.58
N ASP A 35 15.93 3.81 30.87
CA ASP A 35 15.93 2.50 31.56
C ASP A 35 14.56 1.81 31.63
N HIS A 36 13.52 2.47 31.10
CA HIS A 36 12.11 2.09 31.12
C HIS A 36 11.58 1.58 32.48
N VAL A 37 10.91 2.47 33.21
CA VAL A 37 10.18 2.09 34.43
C VAL A 37 8.73 1.82 34.06
N TRP A 38 8.35 0.54 34.03
CA TRP A 38 6.98 0.12 33.76
C TRP A 38 6.10 0.44 34.97
N GLY A 39 4.95 1.04 34.72
CA GLY A 39 4.01 1.33 35.80
C GLY A 39 3.57 0.06 36.52
N PRO A 40 3.10 0.16 37.78
CA PRO A 40 2.40 -0.95 38.40
C PRO A 40 1.21 -1.35 37.52
N GLU A 41 0.79 -2.61 37.58
CA GLU A 41 -0.52 -3.00 37.02
C GLU A 41 -1.62 -2.27 37.79
N ILE A 42 -1.90 -1.03 37.39
CA ILE A 42 -2.98 -0.25 37.94
C ILE A 42 -4.20 -0.49 37.04
N PRO A 43 -5.42 -0.63 37.57
CA PRO A 43 -6.60 -0.83 36.74
C PRO A 43 -7.19 0.51 36.27
N ALA A 44 -7.30 0.73 34.95
CA ALA A 44 -7.86 1.97 34.41
C ALA A 44 -9.40 2.06 34.57
N MET A 45 -9.88 3.24 34.97
CA MET A 45 -11.29 3.62 35.10
C MET A 45 -12.04 3.64 33.76
N TYR A 46 -13.26 3.12 33.76
CA TYR A 46 -14.25 3.31 32.69
C TYR A 46 -15.05 4.59 33.02
N VAL A 47 -15.04 5.60 32.14
CA VAL A 47 -16.04 6.68 32.18
C VAL A 47 -17.11 6.33 31.15
N SER A 48 -18.11 5.57 31.58
CA SER A 48 -19.35 5.41 30.80
C SER A 48 -20.24 6.61 31.09
N ASN A 49 -20.64 7.30 30.01
CA ASN A 49 -21.63 8.38 29.91
C ASN A 49 -21.08 9.81 29.91
N TRP A 50 -20.91 10.34 28.70
CA TRP A 50 -20.91 11.77 28.40
C TRP A 50 -22.25 12.46 28.76
N ASP A 51 -23.33 11.70 28.98
CA ASP A 51 -24.66 12.25 29.34
C ASP A 51 -24.86 12.55 30.83
N SER A 52 -23.85 12.36 31.70
CA SER A 52 -24.04 12.49 33.16
C SER A 52 -23.63 13.84 33.77
N LEU A 53 -23.30 14.84 32.96
CA LEU A 53 -22.89 16.17 33.46
C LEU A 53 -24.03 17.20 33.54
N ILE A 54 -25.27 16.78 33.26
CA ILE A 54 -26.47 17.62 33.40
C ILE A 54 -27.51 16.79 34.14
N TRP A 55 -28.01 17.30 35.27
CA TRP A 55 -29.21 16.74 35.90
C TRP A 55 -30.40 16.88 34.95
N ASN A 56 -31.43 16.03 35.05
CA ASN A 56 -32.65 16.13 34.21
C ASN A 56 -33.40 17.48 34.32
N ASP A 57 -32.95 18.41 35.18
CA ASP A 57 -33.44 19.78 35.35
C ASP A 57 -32.50 20.88 34.82
N GLY A 58 -31.42 20.53 34.09
CA GLY A 58 -30.59 21.49 33.35
C GLY A 58 -29.47 22.18 34.14
N ARG A 59 -29.18 21.77 35.39
CA ARG A 59 -28.10 22.37 36.19
C ARG A 59 -26.78 21.59 36.07
N PRO A 60 -25.62 22.26 35.94
CA PRO A 60 -24.30 21.60 35.97
C PRO A 60 -24.03 21.04 37.38
N ALA A 61 -23.56 19.80 37.46
CA ALA A 61 -23.22 19.17 38.74
C ALA A 61 -22.04 19.89 39.41
N ASP A 62 -22.17 20.26 40.68
CA ASP A 62 -21.05 20.80 41.44
C ASP A 62 -19.91 19.76 41.52
N ALA A 63 -18.68 20.21 41.30
CA ALA A 63 -17.50 19.36 41.22
C ALA A 63 -17.00 18.85 42.58
N SER A 64 -17.73 19.08 43.68
CA SER A 64 -17.19 18.94 45.03
C SER A 64 -17.76 17.76 45.84
N MET A 65 -18.94 17.25 45.51
CA MET A 65 -19.62 16.23 46.35
C MET A 65 -19.83 14.84 45.71
N GLY A 66 -19.46 14.61 44.45
CA GLY A 66 -19.74 13.33 43.75
C GLY A 66 -18.66 12.24 43.82
N TRP A 67 -17.43 12.57 44.23
CA TRP A 67 -16.27 11.68 44.03
C TRP A 67 -16.19 10.48 45.00
N LYS A 68 -16.86 10.51 46.15
CA LYS A 68 -16.57 9.56 47.23
C LYS A 68 -17.29 8.20 47.14
N ASN A 69 -18.30 8.01 46.28
CA ASN A 69 -19.19 6.83 46.41
C ASN A 69 -19.48 5.96 45.16
N LYS A 70 -18.71 6.05 44.06
CA LYS A 70 -18.97 5.22 42.84
C LYS A 70 -17.81 4.34 42.35
N VAL A 71 -16.93 3.88 43.24
CA VAL A 71 -15.74 3.05 42.88
C VAL A 71 -15.98 1.53 43.07
N LYS A 72 -17.20 1.01 42.91
CA LYS A 72 -17.48 -0.40 43.27
C LYS A 72 -17.70 -1.40 42.12
N ASN A 73 -17.85 -1.01 40.85
CA ASN A 73 -18.08 -2.00 39.77
C ASN A 73 -17.75 -1.49 38.36
N SER A 74 -16.47 -1.32 37.99
CA SER A 74 -16.07 -1.13 36.59
C SER A 74 -14.82 -1.97 36.27
N LYS A 75 -14.83 -2.68 35.14
CA LYS A 75 -13.78 -3.61 34.68
C LYS A 75 -13.26 -3.15 33.31
N GLN A 76 -11.98 -3.28 32.96
CA GLN A 76 -10.80 -2.46 33.31
C GLN A 76 -9.75 -2.68 32.16
N ALA A 77 -8.96 -1.67 31.79
CA ALA A 77 -7.79 -1.79 30.90
C ALA A 77 -6.49 -1.50 31.68
N THR A 78 -5.35 -2.08 31.30
CA THR A 78 -4.13 -2.15 32.12
C THR A 78 -3.21 -0.94 31.93
N CYS A 79 -2.79 -0.28 33.02
CA CYS A 79 -1.78 0.80 32.99
C CYS A 79 -0.36 0.36 33.41
N GLY A 80 -0.04 -0.93 33.30
CA GLY A 80 1.34 -1.46 33.44
C GLY A 80 2.16 -1.53 32.15
N ALA A 81 1.54 -1.31 30.97
CA ALA A 81 2.18 -1.46 29.66
C ALA A 81 2.85 -0.17 29.14
N PHE A 82 2.76 0.94 29.85
CA PHE A 82 3.40 2.21 29.46
C PHE A 82 4.52 2.56 30.44
N CYS A 83 5.63 3.05 29.90
CA CYS A 83 6.76 3.53 30.68
C CYS A 83 6.38 4.85 31.38
N GLN A 84 6.59 4.93 32.69
CA GLN A 84 6.31 6.13 33.49
C GLN A 84 7.27 7.30 33.20
N LYS A 85 8.47 7.00 32.68
CA LYS A 85 9.50 8.01 32.39
C LYS A 85 9.33 8.62 30.99
N CYS A 86 9.17 7.76 29.97
CA CYS A 86 9.22 8.18 28.56
C CYS A 86 7.97 7.83 27.76
N ASN A 87 6.93 7.26 28.39
CA ASN A 87 5.66 6.89 27.76
C ASN A 87 5.77 5.86 26.62
N ALA A 88 6.91 5.16 26.51
CA ALA A 88 7.06 3.99 25.63
C ALA A 88 6.01 2.93 25.96
N TRP A 89 5.53 2.22 24.95
CA TRP A 89 4.57 1.13 25.11
C TRP A 89 5.24 -0.23 25.02
N LYS A 90 4.94 -1.13 25.94
CA LYS A 90 5.41 -2.52 25.95
C LYS A 90 4.29 -3.46 25.53
N GLY A 91 4.43 -4.05 24.35
CA GLY A 91 3.44 -4.97 23.80
C GLY A 91 3.82 -5.49 22.41
N SER A 92 2.90 -6.26 21.83
CA SER A 92 3.08 -6.88 20.51
C SER A 92 2.27 -6.10 19.48
N LEU A 93 2.85 -5.81 18.30
CA LEU A 93 2.16 -5.09 17.23
C LEU A 93 0.81 -5.74 16.91
N GLY A 94 -0.23 -4.91 16.80
CA GLY A 94 -1.62 -5.34 16.65
C GLY A 94 -2.36 -5.52 18.00
N GLN A 95 -1.69 -5.48 19.15
CA GLN A 95 -2.31 -5.53 20.49
C GLN A 95 -2.35 -4.17 21.16
N GLU A 96 -2.14 -3.09 20.41
CA GLU A 96 -2.22 -1.73 20.94
C GLU A 96 -3.61 -1.46 21.53
N PRO A 97 -3.68 -0.73 22.65
CA PRO A 97 -4.95 -0.37 23.27
C PRO A 97 -5.80 0.58 22.41
N GLU A 98 -5.18 1.36 21.52
CA GLU A 98 -5.85 2.37 20.68
C GLU A 98 -5.44 2.27 19.21
N ILE A 99 -6.37 2.59 18.31
CA ILE A 99 -6.15 2.57 16.85
C ILE A 99 -4.99 3.47 16.44
N ILE A 100 -4.95 4.69 16.99
CA ILE A 100 -3.91 5.67 16.64
C ILE A 100 -2.53 5.17 17.05
N LEU A 101 -2.43 4.43 18.16
CA LEU A 101 -1.16 3.87 18.60
C LEU A 101 -0.68 2.75 17.67
N TYR A 102 -1.59 1.88 17.21
CA TYR A 102 -1.26 0.87 16.19
C TYR A 102 -0.77 1.51 14.88
N VAL A 103 -1.43 2.57 14.42
CA VAL A 103 -1.01 3.30 13.22
C VAL A 103 0.37 3.93 13.43
N LYS A 104 0.63 4.54 14.60
CA LYS A 104 1.94 5.13 14.95
C LYS A 104 3.06 4.07 14.95
N HIS A 105 2.86 2.94 15.61
CA HIS A 105 3.86 1.87 15.64
C HIS A 105 4.10 1.24 14.27
N SER A 106 3.03 1.08 13.48
CA SER A 106 3.14 0.64 12.08
C SER A 106 3.99 1.62 11.26
N LEU A 107 3.78 2.94 11.43
CA LEU A 107 4.57 3.96 10.75
C LEU A 107 6.04 3.97 11.17
N MET A 108 6.37 3.68 12.43
CA MET A 108 7.77 3.54 12.87
C MET A 108 8.48 2.44 12.06
N LEU A 109 7.83 1.29 11.90
CA LEU A 109 8.35 0.22 11.05
C LEU A 109 8.47 0.66 9.59
N TYR A 110 7.42 1.24 9.03
CA TYR A 110 7.42 1.67 7.63
C TYR A 110 8.43 2.79 7.34
N THR A 111 8.84 3.54 8.35
CA THR A 111 9.92 4.53 8.26
C THR A 111 11.28 3.86 8.13
N GLU A 112 11.53 2.80 8.90
CA GLU A 112 12.73 1.98 8.72
C GLU A 112 12.74 1.24 7.39
N LEU A 113 11.59 0.72 6.94
CA LEU A 113 11.48 0.14 5.59
C LEU A 113 11.78 1.18 4.52
N HIS A 114 11.35 2.43 4.71
CA HIS A 114 11.66 3.50 3.78
C HIS A 114 13.16 3.76 3.73
N ARG A 115 13.89 3.80 4.85
CA ARG A 115 15.34 3.96 4.85
C ARG A 115 16.05 2.84 4.07
N VAL A 116 15.63 1.59 4.29
CA VAL A 116 16.24 0.40 3.69
C VAL A 116 15.86 0.19 2.22
N LEU A 117 14.66 0.60 1.80
CA LEU A 117 14.20 0.49 0.42
C LEU A 117 15.06 1.39 -0.48
N ARG A 118 15.39 0.94 -1.68
CA ARG A 118 16.05 1.78 -2.68
C ARG A 118 15.16 2.91 -3.18
N ASN A 119 15.75 4.01 -3.64
CA ASN A 119 15.00 5.14 -4.19
C ASN A 119 14.14 4.76 -5.42
N ASP A 120 14.56 3.77 -6.19
CA ASP A 120 13.86 3.18 -7.32
C ASP A 120 12.97 1.98 -6.95
N GLY A 121 12.83 1.64 -5.66
CA GLY A 121 12.07 0.49 -5.19
C GLY A 121 10.59 0.75 -4.93
N THR A 122 9.83 -0.33 -4.72
CA THR A 122 8.39 -0.28 -4.36
C THR A 122 8.09 -1.01 -3.05
N PHE A 123 7.04 -0.59 -2.35
CA PHE A 123 6.54 -1.28 -1.16
C PHE A 123 5.06 -1.63 -1.32
N TRP A 124 4.73 -2.91 -1.13
CA TRP A 124 3.38 -3.44 -1.25
C TRP A 124 2.87 -3.86 0.12
N LEU A 125 1.85 -3.15 0.62
CA LEU A 125 1.31 -3.34 1.96
C LEU A 125 -0.09 -3.94 1.89
N ASN A 126 -0.23 -5.21 2.30
CA ASN A 126 -1.54 -5.84 2.50
C ASN A 126 -2.04 -5.60 3.92
N ILE A 127 -3.18 -4.93 4.07
CA ILE A 127 -3.74 -4.60 5.38
C ILE A 127 -5.26 -4.79 5.42
N GLY A 128 -5.71 -5.57 6.40
CA GLY A 128 -7.12 -5.82 6.66
C GLY A 128 -7.70 -4.85 7.69
N ASP A 129 -9.00 -4.61 7.60
CA ASP A 129 -9.72 -3.82 8.60
C ASP A 129 -10.19 -4.70 9.78
N SER A 130 -10.60 -4.04 10.85
CA SER A 130 -11.13 -4.64 12.07
C SER A 130 -12.37 -3.91 12.55
N TYR A 131 -13.14 -4.58 13.40
CA TYR A 131 -14.32 -3.98 14.02
C TYR A 131 -14.07 -3.66 15.49
N ALA A 132 -14.55 -2.50 15.92
CA ALA A 132 -14.51 -2.09 17.31
C ALA A 132 -15.31 -3.09 18.18
N GLY A 133 -14.72 -3.52 19.30
CA GLY A 133 -15.37 -4.46 20.23
C GLY A 133 -15.53 -5.91 19.74
N ALA A 134 -15.01 -6.28 18.56
CA ALA A 134 -15.09 -7.66 18.08
C ALA A 134 -14.28 -8.62 18.98
N ARG A 135 -14.89 -9.75 19.37
CA ARG A 135 -14.19 -10.81 20.11
C ARG A 135 -13.15 -11.46 19.20
N SER A 136 -11.89 -11.56 19.64
CA SER A 136 -10.87 -12.32 18.90
C SER A 136 -11.29 -13.79 18.81
N ALA A 137 -11.32 -14.36 17.61
CA ALA A 137 -11.66 -15.76 17.34
C ALA A 137 -10.59 -16.76 17.84
N GLY A 138 -9.78 -16.39 18.83
CA GLY A 138 -8.56 -17.11 19.22
C GLY A 138 -8.74 -18.28 20.19
N ASN A 139 -9.95 -18.57 20.69
CA ASN A 139 -10.17 -19.62 21.69
C ASN A 139 -11.26 -20.65 21.32
N MET A 140 -11.61 -20.82 20.05
CA MET A 140 -12.39 -21.99 19.64
C MET A 140 -11.45 -23.17 19.36
N VAL A 141 -11.25 -24.00 20.39
CA VAL A 141 -10.71 -25.35 20.21
C VAL A 141 -11.71 -26.12 19.35
N PHE A 142 -11.37 -26.37 18.08
CA PHE A 142 -12.09 -27.32 17.23
C PHE A 142 -11.75 -28.74 17.69
N GLY A 143 -12.32 -29.13 18.83
CA GLY A 143 -12.31 -30.50 19.34
C GLY A 143 -13.61 -31.22 18.96
N ASN A 144 -13.47 -32.49 18.58
CA ASN A 144 -14.54 -33.42 18.24
C ASN A 144 -15.77 -33.29 19.19
N PRO A 145 -17.00 -33.09 18.69
CA PRO A 145 -18.19 -32.82 19.53
C PRO A 145 -18.54 -33.94 20.50
N ALA A 146 -17.94 -35.13 20.36
CA ALA A 146 -18.17 -36.27 21.24
C ALA A 146 -17.44 -36.20 22.61
N MET A 147 -16.57 -35.21 22.87
CA MET A 147 -15.82 -35.12 24.14
C MET A 147 -15.97 -33.78 24.90
N ALA A 148 -16.92 -32.94 24.53
CA ALA A 148 -17.18 -31.68 25.23
C ALA A 148 -17.88 -31.92 26.59
N ARG A 149 -17.11 -32.22 27.64
CA ARG A 149 -17.59 -31.97 29.02
C ARG A 149 -17.82 -30.46 29.18
N PRO A 150 -18.96 -30.01 29.72
CA PRO A 150 -19.18 -28.59 29.95
C PRO A 150 -18.30 -28.16 31.13
N CYS A 151 -17.10 -27.65 30.84
CA CYS A 151 -16.32 -26.95 31.84
C CYS A 151 -17.07 -25.65 32.17
N ARG A 152 -17.76 -25.67 33.32
CA ARG A 152 -18.64 -24.60 33.82
C ARG A 152 -17.86 -23.56 34.62
N GLU A 153 -16.57 -23.36 34.35
CA GLU A 153 -15.80 -22.25 34.89
C GLU A 153 -15.85 -21.08 33.93
N LYS A 154 -16.69 -20.10 34.26
CA LYS A 154 -16.75 -18.80 33.60
C LYS A 154 -15.48 -18.00 33.94
N THR A 155 -14.34 -18.34 33.35
CA THR A 155 -13.22 -17.40 33.26
C THR A 155 -13.72 -16.19 32.46
N LYS A 156 -13.97 -15.07 33.14
CA LYS A 156 -14.41 -13.80 32.53
C LYS A 156 -13.29 -13.30 31.61
N ILE A 157 -13.31 -13.73 30.34
CA ILE A 157 -12.44 -13.15 29.31
C ILE A 157 -12.84 -11.67 29.20
N PRO A 158 -11.91 -10.71 29.40
CA PRO A 158 -12.25 -9.30 29.35
C PRO A 158 -12.79 -8.92 27.96
N ALA A 159 -13.88 -8.14 27.94
CA ALA A 159 -14.41 -7.60 26.70
C ALA A 159 -13.34 -6.70 26.04
N LYS A 160 -13.18 -6.84 24.73
CA LYS A 160 -12.20 -6.05 23.99
C LYS A 160 -12.61 -4.57 24.01
N ARG A 161 -11.67 -3.68 24.33
CA ARG A 161 -11.91 -2.23 24.45
C ARG A 161 -12.44 -1.69 23.12
N ILE A 162 -13.47 -0.86 23.19
CA ILE A 162 -13.97 -0.07 22.07
C ILE A 162 -13.05 1.16 21.97
N PRO A 163 -12.35 1.38 20.83
CA PRO A 163 -11.50 2.55 20.65
C PRO A 163 -12.28 3.85 20.83
N ALA A 164 -11.60 4.89 21.31
CA ALA A 164 -12.22 6.19 21.53
C ALA A 164 -12.90 6.73 20.25
N GLY A 165 -14.11 7.28 20.39
CA GLY A 165 -14.89 7.85 19.29
C GLY A 165 -15.57 6.83 18.36
N LEU A 166 -15.49 5.52 18.65
CA LEU A 166 -16.23 4.48 17.92
C LEU A 166 -17.28 3.82 18.80
N GLN A 167 -18.30 3.24 18.18
CA GLN A 167 -19.28 2.37 18.81
C GLN A 167 -18.92 0.89 18.58
N SER A 168 -19.45 0.00 19.43
CA SER A 168 -19.27 -1.44 19.25
C SER A 168 -19.83 -1.89 17.90
N GLY A 169 -19.01 -2.58 17.11
CA GLY A 169 -19.38 -3.05 15.78
C GLY A 169 -19.03 -2.10 14.64
N ASP A 170 -18.56 -0.89 14.92
CA ASP A 170 -18.06 0.04 13.89
C ASP A 170 -16.79 -0.48 13.22
N MET A 171 -16.61 -0.17 11.94
CA MET A 171 -15.33 -0.40 11.27
C MET A 171 -14.29 0.60 11.78
N CYS A 172 -13.11 0.09 12.08
CA CYS A 172 -12.00 0.92 12.55
C CYS A 172 -11.37 1.76 11.42
N PHE A 173 -11.64 1.45 10.15
CA PHE A 173 -11.05 2.08 8.97
C PHE A 173 -9.51 2.04 8.97
N ILE A 174 -8.92 0.95 9.49
CA ILE A 174 -7.47 0.80 9.64
C ILE A 174 -6.71 1.01 8.31
N PRO A 175 -7.11 0.40 7.18
CA PRO A 175 -6.41 0.58 5.91
C PRO A 175 -6.34 2.05 5.47
N HIS A 176 -7.46 2.76 5.59
CA HIS A 176 -7.58 4.16 5.18
C HIS A 176 -6.77 5.09 6.10
N ARG A 177 -6.87 4.89 7.42
CA ARG A 177 -6.07 5.64 8.40
C ARG A 177 -4.58 5.45 8.16
N THR A 178 -4.16 4.22 7.88
CA THR A 178 -2.75 3.89 7.59
C THR A 178 -2.28 4.55 6.30
N ALA A 179 -3.06 4.49 5.22
CA ALA A 179 -2.72 5.12 3.95
C ALA A 179 -2.60 6.65 4.06
N LEU A 180 -3.55 7.30 4.74
CA LEU A 180 -3.49 8.73 5.01
C LEU A 180 -2.26 9.10 5.84
N ALA A 181 -2.01 8.34 6.91
CA ALA A 181 -0.86 8.54 7.77
C ALA A 181 0.47 8.32 7.03
N LEU A 182 0.55 7.37 6.08
CA LEU A 182 1.72 7.20 5.22
C LEU A 182 1.96 8.41 4.29
N GLN A 183 0.90 9.11 3.88
CA GLN A 183 0.99 10.27 2.99
C GLN A 183 1.32 11.60 3.68
N GLY A 184 1.48 11.64 5.01
CA GLY A 184 1.67 12.92 5.72
C GLY A 184 0.42 13.48 6.38
N PHE A 185 -0.75 12.85 6.21
CA PHE A 185 -1.95 13.35 6.86
C PHE A 185 -1.95 12.98 8.34
N THR A 186 -1.95 14.01 9.19
CA THR A 186 -2.10 13.85 10.63
C THR A 186 -3.49 13.26 10.93
N VAL A 187 -3.52 12.10 11.56
CA VAL A 187 -4.76 11.51 12.09
C VAL A 187 -4.88 11.94 13.55
N ILE A 188 -5.66 13.00 13.81
CA ILE A 188 -5.96 13.48 15.16
C ILE A 188 -7.28 12.85 15.62
N SER A 189 -7.37 12.44 16.89
CA SER A 189 -8.66 12.02 17.46
C SER A 189 -9.57 13.22 17.69
N GLY A 190 -10.90 13.00 17.65
CA GLY A 190 -11.87 14.07 17.92
C GLY A 190 -11.70 14.68 19.32
N ASP A 191 -11.34 13.86 20.31
CA ASP A 191 -11.16 14.29 21.71
C ASP A 191 -9.94 15.20 21.89
N GLU A 192 -8.87 14.98 21.14
CA GLU A 192 -7.68 15.86 21.13
C GLU A 192 -8.01 17.21 20.51
N LEU A 193 -8.82 17.23 19.43
CA LEU A 193 -9.30 18.47 18.82
C LEU A 193 -10.22 19.24 19.78
N TRP A 194 -11.11 18.56 20.49
CA TRP A 194 -12.01 19.17 21.46
C TRP A 194 -11.29 19.72 22.68
N GLN A 195 -10.32 19.00 23.23
CA GLN A 195 -9.49 19.50 24.33
C GLN A 195 -8.69 20.74 23.91
N LEU A 196 -8.16 20.74 22.69
CA LEU A 196 -7.45 21.89 22.16
C LEU A 196 -8.38 23.09 21.94
N ALA A 197 -9.59 22.85 21.42
CA ALA A 197 -10.61 23.87 21.22
C ALA A 197 -11.09 24.47 22.55
N ASP A 198 -11.33 23.63 23.57
CA ASP A 198 -11.70 24.09 24.91
C ASP A 198 -10.57 24.87 25.57
N TRP A 199 -9.33 24.44 25.41
CA TRP A 199 -8.17 25.16 25.93
C TRP A 199 -8.01 26.54 25.25
N LEU A 200 -8.14 26.60 23.91
CA LEU A 200 -8.12 27.85 23.15
C LEU A 200 -9.25 28.79 23.57
N LYS A 201 -10.44 28.24 23.83
CA LYS A 201 -11.59 28.99 24.32
C LYS A 201 -11.32 29.60 25.70
N HIS A 202 -10.76 28.83 26.63
CA HIS A 202 -10.38 29.33 27.95
C HIS A 202 -9.24 30.37 27.87
N ALA A 203 -8.21 30.14 27.04
CA ALA A 203 -7.12 31.09 26.84
C ALA A 203 -7.60 32.43 26.27
N SER A 204 -8.54 32.40 25.31
CA SER A 204 -9.20 33.57 24.74
C SER A 204 -10.06 34.30 25.78
N GLN A 205 -10.84 33.59 26.60
CA GLN A 205 -11.64 34.17 27.69
C GLN A 205 -10.78 34.88 28.73
N MET A 206 -9.57 34.37 29.01
CA MET A 206 -8.60 35.01 29.90
C MET A 206 -7.81 36.15 29.24
N LYS A 207 -8.09 36.49 27.97
CA LYS A 207 -7.36 37.47 27.16
C LYS A 207 -5.85 37.21 27.09
N ASN A 208 -5.43 35.96 27.23
CA ASN A 208 -4.03 35.56 27.15
C ASN A 208 -3.66 35.31 25.68
N TRP A 209 -3.54 36.39 24.91
CA TRP A 209 -3.30 36.32 23.47
C TRP A 209 -1.95 35.69 23.11
N ALA A 210 -0.93 35.82 23.97
CA ALA A 210 0.34 35.14 23.81
C ALA A 210 0.20 33.60 23.87
N ALA A 211 -0.68 33.08 24.73
CA ALA A 211 -0.98 31.64 24.79
C ALA A 211 -1.75 31.14 23.55
N VAL A 212 -2.63 31.98 22.99
CA VAL A 212 -3.34 31.69 21.74
C VAL A 212 -2.37 31.66 20.56
N GLU A 213 -1.50 32.66 20.42
CA GLU A 213 -0.46 32.69 19.39
C GLU A 213 0.55 31.54 19.53
N TRP A 214 0.89 31.16 20.78
CA TRP A 214 1.74 30.01 21.04
C TRP A 214 1.11 28.69 20.59
N VAL A 215 -0.19 28.48 20.84
CA VAL A 215 -0.91 27.28 20.35
C VAL A 215 -1.16 27.32 18.85
N GLU A 216 -1.44 28.48 18.26
CA GLU A 216 -1.50 28.60 16.80
C GLU A 216 -0.13 28.29 16.17
N SER A 217 0.96 28.76 16.77
CA SER A 217 2.33 28.42 16.38
C SER A 217 2.66 26.94 16.64
N LEU A 218 2.09 26.32 17.66
CA LEU A 218 2.21 24.89 17.94
C LEU A 218 1.38 24.04 16.99
N LEU A 219 0.22 24.52 16.53
CA LEU A 219 -0.61 23.89 15.51
C LEU A 219 0.02 24.00 14.13
N ARG A 220 0.57 25.17 13.79
CA ARG A 220 1.39 25.39 12.59
C ARG A 220 2.69 24.59 12.68
N GLY A 221 3.29 24.56 13.86
CA GLY A 221 4.45 23.75 14.21
C GLY A 221 4.15 22.26 14.23
N TRP A 222 2.92 21.83 14.54
CA TRP A 222 2.42 20.45 14.47
C TRP A 222 2.09 20.04 13.05
N ALA A 223 1.64 20.97 12.20
CA ALA A 223 1.59 20.75 10.76
C ALA A 223 3.01 20.60 10.17
N PHE A 224 4.01 21.22 10.80
CA PHE A 224 5.42 21.14 10.44
C PHE A 224 6.14 19.95 11.10
N THR A 225 5.74 19.51 12.30
CA THR A 225 6.28 18.32 12.98
C THR A 225 5.51 17.05 12.67
N SER A 226 4.30 17.10 12.11
CA SER A 226 3.76 15.99 11.31
C SER A 226 4.56 15.79 10.02
N GLN A 227 5.34 16.80 9.62
CA GLN A 227 6.37 16.70 8.59
C GLN A 227 7.73 16.22 9.15
N ALA A 228 7.99 16.37 10.47
CA ALA A 228 9.26 16.02 11.14
C ALA A 228 9.24 14.68 11.91
N VAL A 229 8.10 14.23 12.45
CA VAL A 229 7.75 12.81 12.62
C VAL A 229 7.43 12.30 11.23
N SER A 230 8.48 12.28 10.43
CA SER A 230 8.49 12.04 9.01
C SER A 230 7.64 10.82 8.71
N THR A 231 6.45 11.04 8.17
CA THR A 231 5.95 10.10 7.17
C THR A 231 7.10 10.00 6.20
N ALA A 232 7.61 8.81 5.99
CA ALA A 232 8.95 8.68 5.40
C ALA A 232 9.05 9.25 3.96
N GLY A 233 8.02 9.91 3.44
CA GLY A 233 7.90 10.39 2.07
C GLY A 233 7.09 9.42 1.22
N TRP A 234 6.36 8.49 1.84
CA TRP A 234 5.62 7.48 1.11
C TRP A 234 4.52 8.09 0.25
N ARG A 235 4.46 7.62 -1.00
CA ARG A 235 3.42 7.96 -1.96
C ARG A 235 2.56 6.74 -2.21
N VAL A 236 1.28 6.83 -1.92
CA VAL A 236 0.28 5.82 -2.30
C VAL A 236 0.01 5.96 -3.81
N ARG A 237 0.49 5.00 -4.60
CA ARG A 237 0.40 4.99 -6.06
C ARG A 237 -0.85 4.29 -6.58
N ALA A 238 -1.29 3.26 -5.88
CA ALA A 238 -2.51 2.53 -6.21
C ALA A 238 -3.09 1.86 -4.98
N THR A 239 -4.42 1.75 -4.99
CA THR A 239 -5.18 0.90 -4.08
C THR A 239 -5.67 -0.30 -4.87
N ILE A 240 -5.28 -1.49 -4.44
CA ILE A 240 -5.67 -2.77 -5.02
C ILE A 240 -6.61 -3.45 -4.03
N VAL A 241 -7.70 -4.00 -4.55
CA VAL A 241 -8.65 -4.80 -3.79
C VAL A 241 -8.35 -6.26 -4.05
N TRP A 242 -7.86 -6.95 -3.03
CA TRP A 242 -7.81 -8.41 -3.04
C TRP A 242 -9.21 -8.92 -2.68
N ASN A 243 -9.95 -9.40 -3.67
CA ASN A 243 -11.22 -10.10 -3.47
C ASN A 243 -10.94 -11.59 -3.25
N LYS A 244 -11.42 -12.09 -2.12
CA LYS A 244 -11.35 -13.49 -1.69
C LYS A 244 -12.60 -14.18 -2.23
N SER A 245 -12.43 -15.09 -3.18
CA SER A 245 -13.56 -15.80 -3.79
C SER A 245 -14.25 -16.83 -2.86
N ASN A 246 -13.60 -17.20 -1.76
CA ASN A 246 -14.06 -18.18 -0.78
C ASN A 246 -13.87 -17.66 0.67
N PRO A 247 -14.42 -16.49 1.02
CA PRO A 247 -14.21 -15.94 2.36
C PRO A 247 -14.91 -16.83 3.40
N LEU A 248 -14.29 -16.99 4.57
CA LEU A 248 -14.96 -17.64 5.68
C LEU A 248 -16.17 -16.79 6.13
N PRO A 249 -17.33 -17.40 6.43
CA PRO A 249 -18.49 -16.67 6.94
C PRO A 249 -18.15 -15.89 8.22
N GLU A 250 -18.61 -14.64 8.31
CA GLU A 250 -18.54 -13.87 9.56
C GLU A 250 -19.76 -14.16 10.44
N SER A 251 -19.59 -14.20 11.76
CA SER A 251 -20.67 -14.48 12.71
C SER A 251 -21.64 -13.31 12.94
N ALA A 252 -21.55 -12.24 12.13
CA ALA A 252 -22.34 -11.03 12.29
C ALA A 252 -23.60 -11.10 11.42
N ALA A 253 -24.78 -10.94 12.04
CA ALA A 253 -26.08 -10.96 11.33
C ALA A 253 -26.54 -9.59 10.81
N SER A 254 -25.93 -8.49 11.29
CA SER A 254 -26.38 -7.12 11.02
C SER A 254 -25.63 -6.42 9.88
N ARG A 255 -24.80 -7.14 9.12
CA ARG A 255 -23.96 -6.57 8.05
C ARG A 255 -23.48 -7.63 7.05
N PRO A 256 -23.06 -7.24 5.84
CA PRO A 256 -22.43 -8.15 4.89
C PRO A 256 -21.12 -8.76 5.40
N THR A 257 -20.84 -9.99 4.98
CA THR A 257 -19.53 -10.63 5.20
C THR A 257 -18.47 -9.91 4.36
N ARG A 258 -17.31 -9.63 4.96
CA ARG A 258 -16.19 -9.06 4.21
C ARG A 258 -15.52 -10.12 3.37
N ASP A 259 -15.46 -9.88 2.07
CA ASP A 259 -14.82 -10.74 1.08
C ASP A 259 -13.56 -10.10 0.49
N PHE A 260 -13.07 -8.96 1.01
CA PHE A 260 -11.89 -8.31 0.47
C PHE A 260 -10.92 -7.73 1.49
N GLU A 261 -9.69 -7.50 1.05
CA GLU A 261 -8.63 -6.76 1.74
C GLU A 261 -7.97 -5.74 0.80
N PHE A 262 -7.28 -4.75 1.39
CA PHE A 262 -6.57 -3.74 0.63
C PHE A 262 -5.09 -4.07 0.52
N VAL A 263 -4.56 -3.92 -0.69
CA VAL A 263 -3.13 -3.86 -0.97
C VAL A 263 -2.78 -2.47 -1.48
N PHE A 264 -1.89 -1.77 -0.78
CA PHE A 264 -1.38 -0.47 -1.21
C PHE A 264 -0.05 -0.63 -1.94
N LEU A 265 0.08 -0.02 -3.11
CA LEU A 265 1.37 0.17 -3.79
C LEU A 265 1.96 1.52 -3.36
N LEU A 266 3.14 1.48 -2.77
CA LEU A 266 3.85 2.62 -2.21
C LEU A 266 5.19 2.84 -2.94
N ALA A 267 5.57 4.10 -3.12
CA ALA A 267 6.86 4.52 -3.70
C ALA A 267 7.43 5.74 -2.94
N LYS A 268 8.72 6.02 -3.09
CA LYS A 268 9.41 7.09 -2.36
C LYS A 268 9.32 8.48 -3.00
N SER A 269 9.37 8.54 -4.33
CA SER A 269 9.57 9.80 -5.05
C SER A 269 8.63 9.95 -6.25
N ASN A 270 8.43 11.20 -6.69
CA ASN A 270 7.81 11.58 -7.96
C ASN A 270 8.82 12.02 -9.02
N LYS A 271 10.10 12.00 -8.67
CA LYS A 271 11.17 12.33 -9.59
C LYS A 271 11.67 11.04 -10.24
N PRO A 272 11.93 11.03 -11.55
CA PRO A 272 12.61 9.92 -12.18
C PRO A 272 13.94 9.59 -11.48
N GLN A 273 14.15 8.31 -11.18
CA GLN A 273 15.35 7.76 -10.55
C GLN A 273 16.29 7.11 -11.58
N PHE A 274 15.74 6.71 -12.73
CA PHE A 274 16.49 6.21 -13.87
C PHE A 274 15.73 6.49 -15.17
N TRP A 275 16.42 6.36 -16.29
CA TRP A 275 15.89 6.59 -17.63
C TRP A 275 16.22 5.41 -18.55
N THR A 276 15.32 5.13 -19.49
CA THR A 276 15.54 4.19 -20.60
C THR A 276 15.41 4.91 -21.93
N HIS A 277 16.27 4.56 -22.89
CA HIS A 277 16.26 5.10 -24.24
C HIS A 277 15.62 4.11 -25.21
N SER A 278 14.61 4.54 -25.97
CA SER A 278 13.88 3.65 -26.88
C SER A 278 14.63 3.28 -28.16
N GLU A 279 15.60 4.09 -28.61
CA GLU A 279 16.32 3.88 -29.88
C GLU A 279 17.71 3.23 -29.66
N ASP A 280 18.61 3.89 -28.93
CA ASP A 280 19.92 3.34 -28.51
C ASP A 280 19.88 2.12 -27.57
N ILE A 281 18.69 1.74 -27.10
CA ILE A 281 18.48 0.57 -26.24
C ILE A 281 19.43 0.54 -25.01
N LYS A 282 19.45 1.63 -24.26
CA LYS A 282 20.31 1.81 -23.08
C LYS A 282 19.56 2.42 -21.91
N GLY A 283 20.11 2.28 -20.71
CA GLY A 283 19.57 2.91 -19.51
C GLY A 283 20.63 3.73 -18.77
N THR A 284 20.20 4.74 -18.02
CA THR A 284 21.09 5.55 -17.19
C THR A 284 20.41 5.99 -15.90
N ARG A 285 21.20 6.27 -14.86
CA ARG A 285 20.74 6.88 -13.60
C ARG A 285 21.04 8.36 -13.50
N GLN A 286 21.78 8.92 -14.45
CA GLN A 286 21.98 10.36 -14.54
C GLN A 286 20.92 10.92 -15.47
N LYS A 287 20.35 12.08 -15.13
CA LYS A 287 19.35 12.72 -15.98
C LYS A 287 20.00 13.04 -17.34
N PRO A 288 19.58 12.38 -18.43
CA PRO A 288 20.18 12.60 -19.73
C PRO A 288 19.74 13.96 -20.29
N LYS A 289 20.55 14.51 -21.21
CA LYS A 289 20.08 15.59 -22.07
C LYS A 289 18.92 15.04 -22.93
N PRO A 290 17.87 15.83 -23.19
CA PRO A 290 16.80 15.40 -24.08
C PRO A 290 17.35 14.98 -25.44
N ASP A 291 16.85 13.86 -25.95
CA ASP A 291 17.17 13.38 -27.29
C ASP A 291 15.88 13.34 -28.08
N TYR A 292 15.76 14.25 -29.05
CA TYR A 292 14.51 14.48 -29.76
C TYR A 292 14.58 13.91 -31.16
N HIS A 293 13.73 12.94 -31.43
CA HIS A 293 13.51 12.45 -32.77
C HIS A 293 12.19 13.01 -33.33
N TRP A 294 12.07 12.98 -34.64
CA TRP A 294 10.87 13.37 -35.36
C TRP A 294 10.26 12.15 -36.01
N ILE A 295 8.94 12.09 -35.98
CA ILE A 295 8.20 11.06 -36.70
C ILE A 295 7.20 11.65 -37.67
N HIS A 296 7.21 11.14 -38.90
CA HIS A 296 6.25 11.51 -39.93
C HIS A 296 4.90 10.87 -39.61
N ARG A 297 3.84 11.67 -39.56
CA ARG A 297 2.50 11.24 -39.16
C ARG A 297 1.88 10.28 -40.17
N GLU A 298 2.21 10.41 -41.46
CA GLU A 298 1.63 9.58 -42.52
C GLU A 298 2.50 8.41 -42.98
N THR A 299 3.77 8.35 -42.60
CA THR A 299 4.64 7.23 -43.03
C THR A 299 5.19 6.46 -41.85
N GLY A 300 5.12 7.01 -40.64
CA GLY A 300 5.76 6.43 -39.46
C GLY A 300 7.29 6.52 -39.50
N GLU A 301 7.87 7.18 -40.52
CA GLU A 301 9.31 7.33 -40.66
C GLU A 301 9.87 8.17 -39.52
N ILE A 302 10.94 7.66 -38.88
CA ILE A 302 11.62 8.32 -37.77
C ILE A 302 12.96 8.88 -38.25
N VAL A 303 13.18 10.17 -38.01
CA VAL A 303 14.45 10.85 -38.30
C VAL A 303 15.01 11.51 -37.03
N CYS A 304 16.34 11.48 -36.90
CA CYS A 304 17.04 12.02 -35.74
C CYS A 304 17.21 13.55 -35.82
N GLU A 305 17.26 14.08 -37.04
CA GLU A 305 17.42 15.52 -37.31
C GLU A 305 16.08 16.16 -37.64
N GLN A 306 16.00 17.49 -37.52
CA GLN A 306 14.79 18.20 -37.90
C GLN A 306 14.56 18.09 -39.42
N PRO A 307 13.36 17.69 -39.87
CA PRO A 307 13.02 17.68 -41.29
C PRO A 307 13.23 19.06 -41.92
N ALA A 308 13.75 19.10 -43.16
CA ALA A 308 13.92 20.33 -43.90
C ALA A 308 12.57 20.84 -44.43
N GLY A 309 12.29 22.14 -44.31
CA GLY A 309 11.04 22.74 -44.82
C GLY A 309 10.53 23.91 -43.98
N ASP A 310 9.32 24.38 -44.32
CA ASP A 310 8.63 25.42 -43.56
C ASP A 310 8.22 24.90 -42.16
N PRO A 311 8.58 25.60 -41.06
CA PRO A 311 8.19 25.21 -39.70
C PRO A 311 6.69 24.95 -39.49
N GLN A 312 5.79 25.61 -40.22
CA GLN A 312 4.35 25.34 -40.09
C GLN A 312 3.97 24.00 -40.71
N GLN A 313 4.55 23.68 -41.87
CA GLN A 313 4.33 22.40 -42.54
C GLN A 313 4.92 21.24 -41.73
N ILE A 314 6.13 21.41 -41.19
CA ILE A 314 6.76 20.40 -40.30
C ILE A 314 5.87 20.10 -39.09
N LYS A 315 5.24 21.11 -38.47
CA LYS A 315 4.33 20.87 -37.34
C LYS A 315 3.07 20.09 -37.71
N LYS A 316 2.63 20.20 -38.97
CA LYS A 316 1.46 19.48 -39.49
C LYS A 316 1.80 18.03 -39.82
N GLU A 317 2.94 17.78 -40.45
CA GLU A 317 3.33 16.47 -40.99
C GLU A 317 4.16 15.65 -39.98
N TRP A 318 4.87 16.29 -39.08
CA TRP A 318 5.78 15.64 -38.14
C TRP A 318 5.41 15.86 -36.69
N LYS A 319 5.79 14.89 -35.85
CA LYS A 319 5.66 14.94 -34.40
C LYS A 319 7.02 14.75 -33.75
N ARG A 320 7.43 15.72 -32.95
CA ARG A 320 8.66 15.63 -32.15
C ARG A 320 8.40 14.87 -30.86
N PHE A 321 9.27 13.92 -30.51
CA PHE A 321 9.17 13.17 -29.26
C PHE A 321 10.57 12.96 -28.64
N ASN A 322 10.62 12.82 -27.32
CA ASN A 322 11.85 12.51 -26.60
C ASN A 322 12.02 10.98 -26.53
N CYS A 323 13.19 10.46 -26.93
CA CYS A 323 13.51 9.04 -26.89
C CYS A 323 13.84 8.54 -25.47
N TRP A 324 14.11 9.45 -24.52
CA TRP A 324 14.28 9.13 -23.11
C TRP A 324 12.96 9.06 -22.35
N ASN A 325 12.73 7.93 -21.69
CA ASN A 325 11.63 7.73 -20.75
C ASN A 325 12.17 7.70 -19.31
N GLY A 326 11.70 8.61 -18.46
CA GLY A 326 12.08 8.65 -17.04
C GLY A 326 11.14 7.80 -16.17
N HIS A 327 11.71 7.06 -15.23
CA HIS A 327 11.00 6.15 -14.34
C HIS A 327 11.16 6.58 -12.88
N GLU A 328 10.04 6.85 -12.20
CA GLU A 328 10.03 7.26 -10.79
C GLU A 328 10.44 6.13 -9.84
N TYR A 329 10.12 4.90 -10.21
CA TYR A 329 10.43 3.67 -9.50
C TYR A 329 10.33 2.51 -10.50
N TYR A 330 10.91 1.37 -10.15
CA TYR A 330 10.81 0.18 -10.96
C TYR A 330 9.39 -0.41 -10.88
N PHE A 331 8.72 -0.48 -12.03
CA PHE A 331 7.42 -1.12 -12.16
C PHE A 331 7.23 -1.69 -13.57
N ASP A 332 7.22 -3.01 -13.71
CA ASP A 332 6.99 -3.67 -15.00
C ASP A 332 5.52 -4.10 -15.17
N MET A 333 4.71 -3.21 -15.76
CA MET A 333 3.33 -3.53 -16.11
C MET A 333 3.25 -4.69 -17.12
N TYR A 334 4.23 -4.84 -18.01
CA TYR A 334 4.21 -5.89 -19.03
C TYR A 334 4.27 -7.29 -18.43
N ALA A 335 4.98 -7.46 -17.31
CA ALA A 335 5.09 -8.74 -16.61
C ALA A 335 3.76 -9.22 -16.02
N ILE A 336 2.78 -8.32 -15.85
CA ILE A 336 1.51 -8.62 -15.18
C ILE A 336 0.27 -8.33 -16.02
N LYS A 337 0.45 -7.95 -17.29
CA LYS A 337 -0.67 -7.71 -18.21
C LYS A 337 -1.61 -8.92 -18.27
N GLU A 338 -2.90 -8.63 -18.34
CA GLU A 338 -3.94 -9.65 -18.42
C GLU A 338 -4.53 -9.73 -19.84
N PRO A 339 -5.01 -10.91 -20.27
CA PRO A 339 -5.74 -11.04 -21.53
C PRO A 339 -6.94 -10.10 -21.60
N GLN A 340 -7.28 -9.66 -22.81
CA GLN A 340 -8.51 -8.92 -23.03
C GLN A 340 -9.72 -9.82 -22.78
N LYS A 341 -10.81 -9.22 -22.28
CA LYS A 341 -12.09 -9.93 -22.22
C LYS A 341 -12.63 -10.11 -23.63
N GLU A 342 -13.24 -11.26 -23.89
CA GLU A 342 -13.88 -11.58 -25.17
C GLU A 342 -14.91 -10.51 -25.60
N VAL A 343 -15.70 -10.00 -24.65
CA VAL A 343 -16.66 -8.92 -24.91
C VAL A 343 -15.97 -7.64 -25.40
N SER A 344 -14.79 -7.31 -24.86
CA SER A 344 -14.02 -6.14 -25.30
C SER A 344 -13.44 -6.33 -26.69
N LEU A 345 -12.99 -7.55 -27.03
CA LEU A 345 -12.55 -7.91 -28.38
C LEU A 345 -13.70 -7.80 -29.38
N LYS A 346 -14.89 -8.32 -29.04
CA LYS A 346 -16.10 -8.21 -29.87
C LYS A 346 -16.51 -6.75 -30.07
N ARG A 347 -16.46 -5.92 -29.02
CA ARG A 347 -16.74 -4.47 -29.12
C ARG A 347 -15.76 -3.72 -30.02
N ALA A 348 -14.51 -4.16 -30.06
CA ALA A 348 -13.54 -3.60 -30.99
C ALA A 348 -14.07 -3.74 -32.42
N PHE A 349 -14.60 -4.89 -32.84
CA PHE A 349 -15.07 -5.07 -34.22
C PHE A 349 -16.57 -4.81 -34.45
N SER A 350 -17.31 -4.33 -33.46
CA SER A 350 -18.73 -4.00 -33.63
C SER A 350 -18.94 -2.58 -34.16
N ASN A 351 -19.77 -2.43 -35.19
CA ASN A 351 -20.11 -1.13 -35.80
C ASN A 351 -20.97 -0.21 -34.90
N ASN A 352 -21.51 -0.70 -33.79
CA ASN A 352 -22.35 0.08 -32.85
C ASN A 352 -21.63 1.28 -32.18
N HIS A 353 -20.31 1.40 -32.33
CA HIS A 353 -19.54 2.53 -31.80
C HIS A 353 -19.35 3.68 -32.81
N LEU A 354 -19.67 3.47 -34.10
CA LEU A 354 -19.56 4.49 -35.16
C LEU A 354 -20.84 5.31 -35.33
N GLU A 355 -21.97 4.82 -34.82
CA GLU A 355 -23.16 5.67 -34.64
C GLU A 355 -22.95 6.58 -33.43
N ILE A 356 -22.13 7.61 -33.66
CA ILE A 356 -22.16 8.84 -32.88
C ILE A 356 -23.63 9.22 -32.78
N ARG A 357 -24.24 9.07 -31.59
CA ARG A 357 -25.52 9.71 -31.28
C ARG A 357 -25.31 11.20 -31.54
N LYS A 358 -25.69 11.67 -32.72
CA LYS A 358 -25.82 13.09 -33.08
C LYS A 358 -27.01 13.73 -32.35
N ASP A 359 -27.37 13.22 -31.18
CA ASP A 359 -28.49 13.71 -30.40
C ASP A 359 -27.99 14.71 -29.37
N GLN A 360 -28.11 15.96 -29.80
CA GLN A 360 -28.56 17.10 -29.02
C GLN A 360 -28.05 17.17 -27.57
N GLY A 361 -26.93 17.88 -27.41
CA GLY A 361 -26.76 18.84 -26.32
C GLY A 361 -27.07 18.36 -24.91
N GLN A 362 -26.40 17.33 -24.40
CA GLN A 362 -26.26 17.13 -22.97
C GLN A 362 -24.94 16.39 -22.66
N ASN A 363 -23.97 17.14 -22.11
CA ASN A 363 -22.72 16.61 -21.57
C ASN A 363 -23.04 15.68 -20.39
N THR A 364 -23.11 14.38 -20.63
CA THR A 364 -23.16 13.38 -19.58
C THR A 364 -21.74 12.89 -19.28
N TYR A 365 -21.35 12.92 -18.00
CA TYR A 365 -20.04 12.55 -17.46
C TYR A 365 -19.74 11.04 -17.54
N ALA A 366 -19.91 10.42 -18.71
CA ALA A 366 -19.25 9.16 -19.03
C ALA A 366 -17.81 9.45 -19.46
N LEU A 367 -16.87 8.51 -19.27
CA LEU A 367 -15.58 8.50 -20.00
C LEU A 367 -15.86 8.95 -21.43
N SER A 368 -15.20 10.03 -21.88
CA SER A 368 -15.52 10.63 -23.17
C SER A 368 -15.59 9.53 -24.23
N SER A 369 -16.65 9.53 -25.03
CA SER A 369 -16.84 8.56 -26.13
C SER A 369 -15.56 8.42 -26.97
N GLN A 370 -14.80 9.50 -27.09
CA GLN A 370 -13.47 9.57 -27.69
C GLN A 370 -12.42 8.66 -27.02
N ALA A 371 -12.24 8.70 -25.69
CA ALA A 371 -11.24 7.87 -25.01
C ALA A 371 -11.53 6.36 -25.14
N GLN A 372 -12.82 6.00 -25.19
CA GLN A 372 -13.23 4.63 -25.46
C GLN A 372 -12.97 4.23 -26.93
N ALA A 373 -13.30 5.11 -27.88
CA ALA A 373 -13.02 4.90 -29.30
C ALA A 373 -11.52 4.72 -29.57
N GLU A 374 -10.67 5.58 -28.98
CA GLU A 374 -9.21 5.46 -29.05
C GLU A 374 -8.70 4.13 -28.49
N THR A 375 -9.25 3.66 -27.37
CA THR A 375 -8.83 2.40 -26.75
C THR A 375 -9.19 1.20 -27.63
N LEU A 376 -10.36 1.23 -28.27
CA LEU A 376 -10.78 0.17 -29.19
C LEU A 376 -9.98 0.22 -30.50
N ALA A 377 -9.66 1.40 -31.03
CA ALA A 377 -8.80 1.57 -32.20
C ALA A 377 -7.41 0.95 -31.96
N LYS A 378 -6.79 1.20 -30.80
CA LYS A 378 -5.51 0.56 -30.40
C LYS A 378 -5.61 -0.97 -30.39
N LEU A 379 -6.72 -1.50 -29.89
CA LEU A 379 -6.93 -2.94 -29.82
C LEU A 379 -7.11 -3.55 -31.22
N ARG A 380 -7.88 -2.91 -32.11
CA ARG A 380 -8.00 -3.34 -33.51
C ARG A 380 -6.64 -3.36 -34.20
N HIS A 381 -5.88 -2.27 -34.05
CA HIS A 381 -4.57 -2.13 -34.64
C HIS A 381 -3.62 -3.22 -34.15
N ALA A 382 -3.50 -3.41 -32.83
CA ALA A 382 -2.68 -4.48 -32.26
C ALA A 382 -3.08 -5.88 -32.77
N ILE A 383 -4.38 -6.14 -33.01
CA ILE A 383 -4.84 -7.39 -33.61
C ILE A 383 -4.41 -7.51 -35.07
N LYS A 384 -4.53 -6.42 -35.85
CA LYS A 384 -4.18 -6.37 -37.27
C LYS A 384 -2.68 -6.55 -37.49
N THR A 385 -1.84 -5.95 -36.63
CA THR A 385 -0.37 -5.99 -36.74
C THR A 385 0.28 -7.14 -35.97
N GLY A 386 -0.51 -7.98 -35.28
CA GLY A 386 0.03 -9.04 -34.43
C GLY A 386 0.75 -8.53 -33.17
N GLY A 387 0.50 -7.29 -32.76
CA GLY A 387 1.04 -6.67 -31.55
C GLY A 387 0.45 -7.19 -30.24
N ASP A 388 0.88 -6.62 -29.12
CA ASP A 388 0.42 -7.03 -27.78
C ASP A 388 -1.04 -6.60 -27.53
N THR A 389 -1.95 -7.55 -27.64
CA THR A 389 -3.39 -7.33 -27.41
C THR A 389 -3.76 -7.30 -25.94
N ARG A 390 -2.86 -7.69 -25.02
CA ARG A 390 -3.16 -7.73 -23.57
C ARG A 390 -3.34 -6.32 -23.01
N ARG A 391 -4.04 -6.24 -21.88
CA ARG A 391 -4.26 -4.98 -21.17
C ARG A 391 -3.54 -4.91 -19.84
N ASN A 392 -3.45 -3.71 -19.30
CA ASN A 392 -2.97 -3.48 -17.95
C ASN A 392 -3.82 -4.26 -16.94
N LYS A 393 -3.16 -4.85 -15.94
CA LYS A 393 -3.83 -5.57 -14.86
C LYS A 393 -4.75 -4.61 -14.11
N ARG A 394 -5.99 -5.02 -13.85
CA ARG A 394 -6.95 -4.20 -13.10
C ARG A 394 -6.63 -4.18 -11.62
N SER A 395 -7.20 -3.24 -10.87
CA SER A 395 -6.96 -3.08 -9.43
C SER A 395 -7.79 -4.00 -8.54
N THR A 396 -8.71 -4.83 -9.07
CA THR A 396 -9.44 -5.83 -8.29
C THR A 396 -8.95 -7.22 -8.65
N TRP A 397 -8.30 -7.90 -7.70
CA TRP A 397 -7.66 -9.20 -7.90
C TRP A 397 -8.46 -10.27 -7.16
N ILE A 398 -9.04 -11.20 -7.92
CA ILE A 398 -9.80 -12.31 -7.36
C ILE A 398 -8.81 -13.45 -7.11
N VAL A 399 -8.51 -13.73 -5.85
CA VAL A 399 -7.59 -14.80 -5.44
C VAL A 399 -8.20 -15.53 -4.24
N PRO A 400 -8.44 -16.85 -4.31
CA PRO A 400 -8.97 -17.61 -3.19
C PRO A 400 -7.99 -17.62 -2.02
N THR A 401 -8.54 -17.75 -0.82
CA THR A 401 -7.78 -18.09 0.37
C THR A 401 -7.48 -19.59 0.37
N HIS A 402 -6.21 -19.93 0.54
CA HIS A 402 -5.76 -21.31 0.75
C HIS A 402 -5.44 -21.51 2.22
N SER A 403 -6.04 -22.53 2.85
CA SER A 403 -5.62 -22.96 4.18
C SER A 403 -4.34 -23.78 4.05
N TYR A 404 -3.31 -23.39 4.79
CA TYR A 404 -2.08 -24.18 4.88
C TYR A 404 -2.13 -25.04 6.13
N LYS A 405 -2.01 -26.37 5.99
CA LYS A 405 -2.25 -27.32 7.09
C LYS A 405 -1.34 -27.09 8.30
N GLU A 406 -0.12 -26.58 8.08
CA GLU A 406 0.86 -26.31 9.14
C GLU A 406 0.81 -24.86 9.66
N ALA A 407 -0.03 -23.98 9.09
CA ALA A 407 -0.19 -22.60 9.55
C ALA A 407 -1.62 -22.38 10.07
N HIS A 408 -1.75 -21.99 11.35
CA HIS A 408 -3.04 -21.67 11.96
C HIS A 408 -3.64 -20.32 11.49
N PHE A 409 -3.22 -19.78 10.34
CA PHE A 409 -3.63 -18.48 9.82
C PHE A 409 -3.68 -18.46 8.29
N ALA A 410 -4.39 -17.46 7.75
CA ALA A 410 -4.45 -17.21 6.31
C ALA A 410 -3.05 -16.80 5.83
N THR A 411 -2.33 -17.75 5.25
CA THR A 411 -1.05 -17.48 4.60
C THR A 411 -1.28 -16.60 3.38
N PHE A 412 -0.44 -15.58 3.21
CA PHE A 412 -0.43 -14.73 2.03
C PHE A 412 -0.37 -15.61 0.76
N PRO A 413 -1.39 -15.62 -0.13
CA PRO A 413 -1.43 -16.57 -1.25
C PRO A 413 -0.34 -16.31 -2.29
N VAL A 414 0.22 -17.38 -2.86
CA VAL A 414 1.28 -17.27 -3.88
C VAL A 414 0.76 -16.53 -5.12
N GLU A 415 -0.49 -16.80 -5.55
CA GLU A 415 -1.08 -16.14 -6.73
C GLU A 415 -1.30 -14.64 -6.51
N LEU A 416 -1.47 -14.21 -5.26
CA LEU A 416 -1.61 -12.80 -4.89
C LEU A 416 -0.24 -12.09 -4.95
N ILE A 417 0.80 -12.71 -4.37
CA ILE A 417 2.16 -12.16 -4.28
C ILE A 417 2.86 -12.11 -5.63
N THR A 418 2.69 -13.16 -6.44
CA THR A 418 3.41 -13.34 -7.72
C THR A 418 3.36 -12.10 -8.61
N PRO A 419 2.19 -11.52 -8.95
CA PRO A 419 2.15 -10.30 -9.77
C PRO A 419 2.80 -9.10 -9.07
N MET A 420 2.78 -9.02 -7.73
CA MET A 420 3.48 -7.95 -7.02
C MET A 420 4.99 -8.05 -7.24
N ILE A 421 5.60 -9.24 -7.04
CA ILE A 421 7.05 -9.44 -7.23
C ILE A 421 7.44 -9.19 -8.69
N LEU A 422 6.66 -9.72 -9.64
CA LEU A 422 6.92 -9.57 -11.07
C LEU A 422 6.90 -8.10 -11.51
N ALA A 423 5.93 -7.32 -11.02
CA ALA A 423 5.85 -5.90 -11.34
C ALA A 423 6.89 -5.08 -10.56
N GLY A 424 7.10 -5.37 -9.27
CA GLY A 424 7.89 -4.55 -8.36
C GLY A 424 9.38 -4.84 -8.33
N THR A 425 9.86 -5.92 -8.95
CA THR A 425 11.30 -6.24 -9.03
C THR A 425 11.79 -6.59 -10.43
N PRO A 426 12.98 -6.10 -10.82
CA PRO A 426 13.65 -6.60 -12.00
C PRO A 426 14.12 -8.04 -11.80
N PHE A 427 14.27 -8.75 -12.91
CA PHE A 427 14.92 -10.07 -12.87
C PHE A 427 16.42 -9.93 -12.54
N ASN A 428 17.08 -8.95 -13.17
CA ASN A 428 18.49 -8.66 -12.97
C ASN A 428 18.72 -7.29 -12.35
N VAL A 429 19.73 -7.21 -11.49
CA VAL A 429 20.27 -5.97 -10.95
C VAL A 429 21.79 -5.96 -11.13
N CYS A 430 22.38 -4.78 -11.14
CA CYS A 430 23.84 -4.65 -11.13
C CYS A 430 24.43 -5.19 -9.81
N SER A 431 25.35 -6.14 -9.86
CA SER A 431 26.02 -6.68 -8.65
C SER A 431 26.81 -5.64 -7.85
N LYS A 432 27.24 -4.54 -8.48
CA LYS A 432 28.01 -3.47 -7.82
C LYS A 432 27.15 -2.41 -7.14
N CYS A 433 26.06 -1.97 -7.79
CA CYS A 433 25.27 -0.81 -7.33
C CYS A 433 23.77 -1.10 -7.14
N GLY A 434 23.31 -2.30 -7.46
CA GLY A 434 21.91 -2.72 -7.38
C GLY A 434 20.98 -2.02 -8.38
N ALA A 435 21.51 -1.28 -9.37
CA ALA A 435 20.66 -0.64 -10.36
C ALA A 435 19.84 -1.69 -11.14
N PRO A 436 18.54 -1.48 -11.35
CA PRO A 436 17.68 -2.44 -12.01
C PRO A 436 18.05 -2.55 -13.49
N TRP A 437 17.87 -3.74 -14.05
CA TRP A 437 17.75 -3.87 -15.49
C TRP A 437 16.30 -3.55 -15.84
N ALA A 438 16.11 -2.56 -16.72
CA ALA A 438 14.79 -2.06 -17.05
C ALA A 438 14.37 -2.51 -18.45
N ARG A 439 13.07 -2.75 -18.60
CA ARG A 439 12.48 -3.08 -19.89
C ARG A 439 12.59 -1.86 -20.80
N VAL A 440 13.24 -2.04 -21.94
CA VAL A 440 13.20 -1.04 -23.02
C VAL A 440 12.07 -1.41 -23.97
N THR A 441 11.25 -0.42 -24.29
CA THR A 441 10.22 -0.54 -25.30
C THR A 441 10.39 0.53 -26.36
N LYS A 442 10.17 0.16 -27.60
CA LYS A 442 10.10 1.08 -28.74
C LYS A 442 8.67 1.16 -29.21
N LYS A 443 8.27 2.37 -29.58
CA LYS A 443 6.96 2.65 -30.16
C LYS A 443 7.05 2.39 -31.66
N GLU A 444 6.23 1.49 -32.18
CA GLU A 444 6.07 1.31 -33.62
C GLU A 444 4.92 2.16 -34.10
N TYR A 445 5.19 2.97 -35.11
CA TYR A 445 4.21 3.87 -35.66
C TYR A 445 3.96 3.43 -37.09
N GLU A 446 2.73 3.01 -37.36
CA GLU A 446 2.27 2.66 -38.69
C GLU A 446 1.17 3.65 -39.08
N TYR A 447 1.18 4.07 -40.35
CA TYR A 447 0.09 4.87 -40.90
C TYR A 447 -1.08 3.98 -41.28
N LEU A 448 -2.26 4.31 -40.77
CA LEU A 448 -3.46 3.50 -40.96
C LEU A 448 -4.37 3.98 -42.09
N GLY A 449 -3.92 4.97 -42.88
CA GLY A 449 -4.67 5.49 -44.02
C GLY A 449 -5.68 6.59 -43.66
N PRO A 450 -6.30 7.21 -44.68
CA PRO A 450 -7.07 8.43 -44.49
C PRO A 450 -8.47 8.27 -43.89
N GLU A 451 -9.03 7.07 -43.83
CA GLU A 451 -10.36 6.83 -43.25
C GLU A 451 -10.35 6.71 -41.70
N GLU A 452 -9.17 6.59 -41.08
CA GLU A 452 -9.00 6.53 -39.62
C GLU A 452 -8.60 7.88 -38.99
N HIS A 453 -8.66 8.97 -39.76
CA HIS A 453 -8.16 10.32 -39.42
C HIS A 453 -8.84 11.04 -38.24
N GLU A 454 -9.90 10.51 -37.64
CA GLU A 454 -10.51 11.18 -36.48
C GLU A 454 -9.74 11.00 -35.17
N HIS A 455 -8.80 10.05 -35.09
CA HIS A 455 -7.93 9.89 -33.92
C HIS A 455 -6.49 9.55 -34.34
N ASP A 456 -5.71 10.60 -34.65
CA ASP A 456 -4.23 10.60 -34.72
C ASP A 456 -3.66 9.58 -33.72
N ASN A 457 -2.93 8.56 -34.21
CA ASN A 457 -2.42 7.40 -33.47
C ASN A 457 -1.73 7.83 -32.17
N THR A 458 -2.52 8.00 -31.12
CA THR A 458 -2.08 8.73 -29.92
C THR A 458 -1.18 7.82 -29.07
N PHE A 459 -1.20 6.50 -29.34
CA PHE A 459 -0.48 5.46 -28.61
C PHE A 459 -0.08 4.31 -29.55
N PRO A 460 1.05 4.44 -30.26
CA PRO A 460 1.66 3.35 -31.05
C PRO A 460 1.83 2.05 -30.25
N PRO A 461 1.66 0.87 -30.88
CA PRO A 461 2.06 -0.40 -30.28
C PRO A 461 3.51 -0.35 -29.80
N GLN A 462 3.77 -1.01 -28.70
CA GLN A 462 5.10 -1.05 -28.10
C GLN A 462 5.73 -2.41 -28.33
N VAL A 463 6.88 -2.42 -28.98
CA VAL A 463 7.73 -3.59 -29.13
C VAL A 463 8.72 -3.64 -27.99
N HIS A 464 8.87 -4.82 -27.42
CA HIS A 464 9.86 -5.08 -26.40
C HIS A 464 11.22 -5.33 -27.05
N LEU A 465 12.20 -4.48 -26.73
CA LEU A 465 13.55 -4.59 -27.28
C LEU A 465 14.52 -5.39 -26.39
N GLY A 466 14.08 -5.82 -25.21
CA GLY A 466 14.89 -6.53 -24.23
C GLY A 466 15.06 -5.77 -22.91
N TRP A 467 16.00 -6.25 -22.10
CA TRP A 467 16.27 -5.80 -20.74
C TRP A 467 17.68 -5.28 -20.59
N TYR A 468 17.81 -4.02 -20.19
CA TYR A 468 19.10 -3.33 -20.24
C TYR A 468 19.47 -2.74 -18.88
N PRO A 469 20.75 -2.82 -18.49
CA PRO A 469 21.21 -2.20 -17.26
C PRO A 469 20.96 -0.70 -17.30
N THR A 470 20.54 -0.14 -16.17
CA THR A 470 20.32 1.31 -16.02
C THR A 470 21.54 2.04 -15.45
N CYS A 471 22.70 1.39 -15.42
CA CYS A 471 23.95 1.93 -14.91
C CYS A 471 25.16 1.52 -15.77
N ASP A 472 26.22 2.31 -15.69
CA ASP A 472 27.47 2.12 -16.46
C ASP A 472 28.54 1.34 -15.67
N CYS A 473 28.16 0.58 -14.65
CA CYS A 473 29.11 -0.10 -13.76
C CYS A 473 29.86 -1.29 -14.38
N ASP A 474 29.44 -1.73 -15.58
CA ASP A 474 29.91 -2.93 -16.29
C ASP A 474 30.12 -4.15 -15.36
N ALA A 475 29.18 -4.35 -14.45
CA ALA A 475 29.23 -5.43 -13.47
C ALA A 475 28.30 -6.57 -13.88
N LYS A 476 28.63 -7.79 -13.45
CA LYS A 476 27.80 -8.97 -13.69
C LYS A 476 26.39 -8.79 -13.12
N PRO A 477 25.35 -9.40 -13.74
CA PRO A 477 24.01 -9.41 -13.17
C PRO A 477 24.00 -10.15 -11.82
N SER A 478 23.18 -9.65 -10.91
CA SER A 478 22.78 -10.28 -9.66
C SER A 478 21.26 -10.29 -9.56
N ARG A 479 20.70 -10.92 -8.52
CA ARG A 479 19.27 -10.99 -8.30
C ARG A 479 18.77 -9.80 -7.50
N ALA A 480 17.55 -9.36 -7.79
CA ALA A 480 16.87 -8.38 -6.96
C ALA A 480 16.51 -9.00 -5.60
N ILE A 481 16.44 -8.16 -4.57
CA ILE A 481 16.13 -8.54 -3.19
C ILE A 481 14.71 -8.10 -2.84
N VAL A 482 13.87 -9.06 -2.44
CA VAL A 482 12.50 -8.86 -1.93
C VAL A 482 12.50 -8.95 -0.40
N GLY A 483 12.07 -7.90 0.28
CA GLY A 483 11.98 -7.84 1.73
C GLY A 483 10.58 -8.14 2.27
N ASP A 484 10.50 -8.86 3.38
CA ASP A 484 9.29 -8.99 4.20
C ASP A 484 9.64 -9.00 5.71
N PRO A 485 9.31 -7.94 6.48
CA PRO A 485 9.57 -7.90 7.92
C PRO A 485 8.65 -8.82 8.74
N PHE A 486 7.60 -9.38 8.14
CA PHE A 486 6.63 -10.28 8.79
C PHE A 486 6.53 -11.59 8.01
N MET A 487 7.65 -12.32 7.93
CA MET A 487 7.77 -13.47 7.01
C MET A 487 6.73 -14.56 7.31
N GLY A 488 6.33 -14.74 8.57
CA GLY A 488 5.35 -15.73 8.99
C GLY A 488 5.68 -17.10 8.39
N ALA A 489 4.79 -17.61 7.54
CA ALA A 489 4.98 -18.91 6.91
C ALA A 489 6.07 -18.96 5.82
N GLY A 490 6.67 -17.82 5.46
CA GLY A 490 7.73 -17.72 4.46
C GLY A 490 7.24 -17.67 3.02
N THR A 491 5.95 -17.41 2.76
CA THR A 491 5.42 -17.46 1.39
C THR A 491 6.08 -16.42 0.48
N VAL A 492 6.34 -15.21 0.96
CA VAL A 492 7.05 -14.18 0.17
C VAL A 492 8.44 -14.66 -0.23
N ALA A 493 9.21 -15.24 0.70
CA ALA A 493 10.54 -15.77 0.41
C ALA A 493 10.49 -16.93 -0.60
N VAL A 494 9.55 -17.85 -0.43
CA VAL A 494 9.34 -18.97 -1.36
C VAL A 494 9.00 -18.45 -2.75
N THR A 495 8.06 -17.51 -2.87
CA THR A 495 7.66 -16.95 -4.17
C THR A 495 8.78 -16.14 -4.80
N ALA A 496 9.52 -15.34 -4.02
CA ALA A 496 10.70 -14.62 -4.52
C ALA A 496 11.74 -15.59 -5.09
N THR A 497 12.04 -16.66 -4.35
CA THR A 497 13.00 -17.70 -4.74
C THR A 497 12.54 -18.41 -6.02
N MET A 498 11.27 -18.82 -6.11
CA MET A 498 10.69 -19.43 -7.32
C MET A 498 10.77 -18.51 -8.54
N LEU A 499 10.65 -17.21 -8.33
CA LEU A 499 10.77 -16.20 -9.38
C LEU A 499 12.22 -15.79 -9.67
N GLY A 500 13.24 -16.37 -9.00
CA GLY A 500 14.64 -16.00 -9.23
C GLY A 500 15.07 -14.70 -8.58
N ARG A 501 14.44 -14.30 -7.48
CA ARG A 501 14.84 -13.17 -6.63
C ARG A 501 15.44 -13.69 -5.34
N ASP A 502 16.37 -12.94 -4.78
CA ASP A 502 16.79 -13.13 -3.39
C ASP A 502 15.76 -12.52 -2.45
N TYR A 503 15.81 -12.90 -1.17
CA TYR A 503 14.88 -12.39 -0.17
C TYR A 503 15.59 -11.99 1.12
N THR A 504 14.95 -11.12 1.90
CA THR A 504 15.37 -10.76 3.25
C THR A 504 14.15 -10.54 4.13
N GLY A 505 14.28 -10.70 5.43
CA GLY A 505 13.14 -10.57 6.33
C GLY A 505 13.42 -11.04 7.73
N GLY A 506 12.41 -10.92 8.57
CA GLY A 506 12.45 -11.36 9.97
C GLY A 506 11.16 -12.06 10.36
N GLU A 507 11.29 -12.97 11.32
CA GLU A 507 10.17 -13.61 12.00
C GLU A 507 10.60 -13.83 13.45
N ILE A 508 9.68 -13.60 14.39
CA ILE A 508 9.94 -13.70 15.83
C ILE A 508 9.42 -15.02 16.41
N GLY A 509 8.48 -15.68 15.73
CA GLY A 509 7.99 -17.01 16.09
C GLY A 509 8.92 -18.13 15.61
N GLU A 510 9.54 -18.84 16.54
CA GLU A 510 10.47 -19.95 16.24
C GLU A 510 9.85 -21.04 15.34
N ASN A 511 8.58 -21.39 15.59
CA ASN A 511 7.85 -22.36 14.77
C ASN A 511 7.74 -21.92 13.29
N TYR A 512 7.60 -20.62 13.06
CA TYR A 512 7.50 -20.04 11.73
C TYR A 512 8.84 -19.97 11.02
N ILE A 513 9.92 -19.70 11.76
CA ILE A 513 11.28 -19.78 11.24
C ILE A 513 11.57 -21.21 10.76
N ALA A 514 11.30 -22.22 11.60
CA ALA A 514 11.54 -23.62 11.26
C ALA A 514 10.73 -24.07 10.02
N MET A 515 9.45 -23.65 9.94
CA MET A 515 8.60 -23.94 8.78
C MET A 515 9.11 -23.25 7.51
N THR A 516 9.49 -21.97 7.60
CA THR A 516 10.04 -21.20 6.47
C THR A 516 11.31 -21.87 5.93
N ASN A 517 12.25 -22.23 6.80
CA ASN A 517 13.48 -22.91 6.41
C ASN A 517 13.20 -24.22 5.69
N ARG A 518 12.28 -25.06 6.19
CA ARG A 518 11.88 -26.31 5.51
C ARG A 518 11.29 -26.07 4.12
N ARG A 519 10.53 -24.99 3.92
CA ARG A 519 9.94 -24.66 2.61
C ARG A 519 10.99 -24.18 1.60
N LEU A 520 12.08 -23.60 2.08
CA LEU A 520 13.17 -23.10 1.25
C LEU A 520 14.17 -24.21 0.90
N THR A 521 14.35 -25.22 1.77
CA THR A 521 15.15 -26.41 1.49
C THR A 521 14.50 -27.25 0.38
N GLY A 522 14.92 -27.03 -0.87
CA GLY A 522 14.42 -27.77 -2.03
C GLY A 522 14.12 -26.89 -3.26
N ILE A 523 14.21 -25.56 -3.13
CA ILE A 523 14.03 -24.66 -4.27
C ILE A 523 15.39 -24.32 -4.87
N THR A 524 15.65 -24.78 -6.09
CA THR A 524 16.82 -24.35 -6.86
C THR A 524 16.56 -22.99 -7.47
N LEU A 525 17.44 -22.03 -7.19
CA LEU A 525 17.32 -20.68 -7.74
C LEU A 525 17.78 -20.65 -9.21
N PRO A 526 16.99 -20.09 -10.14
CA PRO A 526 17.41 -19.91 -11.52
C PRO A 526 18.59 -18.92 -11.60
N LEU A 527 19.56 -19.17 -12.47
CA LEU A 527 20.68 -18.26 -12.68
C LEU A 527 20.18 -16.89 -13.21
N PRO A 528 20.84 -15.77 -12.85
CA PRO A 528 20.56 -14.48 -13.48
C PRO A 528 20.67 -14.57 -15.02
N ILE A 529 19.83 -13.82 -15.74
CA ILE A 529 19.84 -13.82 -17.20
C ILE A 529 21.05 -12.99 -17.66
N GLU A 530 21.94 -13.56 -18.47
CA GLU A 530 22.99 -12.79 -19.15
C GLU A 530 22.34 -12.02 -20.32
N LYS A 531 22.78 -10.77 -20.60
CA LYS A 531 22.16 -9.82 -21.55
C LYS A 531 21.51 -10.53 -22.75
N GLN A 532 20.16 -10.51 -22.82
CA GLN A 532 19.36 -11.03 -23.94
C GLN A 532 18.92 -9.89 -24.85
#